data_AF-A0A832BAT3-F1
#
_entry.id   AF-A0A832BAT3-F1
#
_cell.length_a   1.000
_cell.length_b   1.000
_cell.length_c   1.000
_cell.angle_alpha   90.00
_cell.angle_beta   90.00
_cell.angle_gamma   90.00
#
_symmetry.space_group_name_H-M   'P 1'
#
loop_
_entity.id
_entity.type
_entity.pdbx_description
1 polymer ?
#
loop_
_entity_poly.entity_id
_entity_poly.type
_entity_poly.pdbx_seq_one_letter_code
_entity_poly.pdbx_strand_id
1 'polypeptide(L)'
;MEALLSSHHVQVDQVYTRFTAWVGSSDVDELLRRSQIAREHEYAVRKAQVLAQHQMGEGEEALASELRPASIGAWARLHGNMSARLVGKVQLEGKEEELPMSRLRALASHPDRAVRQAAFEAELRVWEQVSVP
;
A
#
# COMPACT_ATOMS: atom_id res chain seq x y z
N MET A 1 9.11 6.88 -20.16
CA MET A 1 8.42 7.69 -19.13
C MET A 1 8.30 6.93 -17.82
N GLU A 2 7.75 5.71 -17.80
CA GLU A 2 7.67 4.88 -16.57
C GLU A 2 9.02 4.57 -15.91
N ALA A 3 10.05 4.23 -16.69
CA ALA A 3 11.39 3.96 -16.15
C ALA A 3 12.03 5.17 -15.46
N LEU A 4 11.76 6.39 -15.96
CA LEU A 4 12.22 7.64 -15.35
C LEU A 4 11.48 7.91 -14.04
N LEU A 5 10.16 7.72 -14.01
CA LEU A 5 9.35 7.84 -12.80
C LEU A 5 9.77 6.84 -11.71
N SER A 6 10.11 5.61 -12.11
CA SER A 6 10.59 4.59 -11.17
C SER A 6 11.96 4.94 -10.57
N SER A 7 12.88 5.51 -11.35
CA SER A 7 14.20 5.91 -10.87
C SER A 7 14.10 7.07 -9.86
N HIS A 8 13.26 8.06 -10.14
CA HIS A 8 13.04 9.18 -9.21
C HIS A 8 12.38 8.73 -7.90
N HIS A 9 11.54 7.70 -7.93
CA HIS A 9 10.95 7.14 -6.70
C HIS A 9 12.02 6.54 -5.77
N VAL A 10 13.00 5.81 -6.31
CA VAL A 10 14.10 5.24 -5.52
C VAL A 10 14.93 6.34 -4.86
N GLN A 11 15.27 7.39 -5.63
CA GLN A 11 16.04 8.52 -5.12
C GLN A 11 15.31 9.26 -3.99
N VAL A 12 13.99 9.47 -4.14
CA VAL A 12 13.16 10.12 -3.13
C VAL A 12 13.07 9.25 -1.87
N ASP A 13 12.85 7.94 -2.02
CA ASP A 13 12.80 7.02 -0.88
C ASP A 13 14.12 7.05 -0.08
N GLN A 14 15.27 6.97 -0.77
CA GLN A 14 16.58 7.04 -0.12
C GLN A 14 16.79 8.36 0.63
N VAL A 15 16.44 9.50 0.02
CA VAL A 15 16.54 10.81 0.67
C VAL A 15 15.62 10.89 1.89
N TYR A 16 14.39 10.39 1.78
CA TYR A 16 13.43 10.41 2.87
C TYR A 16 13.85 9.52 4.04
N THR A 17 14.39 8.33 3.76
CA THR A 17 14.94 7.43 4.78
C THR A 17 16.10 8.09 5.52
N ARG A 18 17.06 8.67 4.78
CA ARG A 18 18.20 9.39 5.37
C ARG A 18 17.76 10.62 6.17
N PHE A 19 16.77 11.37 5.68
CA PHE A 19 16.19 12.50 6.41
C PHE A 19 15.53 12.05 7.72
N THR A 20 14.76 10.95 7.68
CA THR A 20 14.11 10.37 8.86
C THR A 20 15.15 9.94 9.90
N ALA A 21 16.21 9.23 9.47
CA ALA A 21 17.31 8.85 10.35
C ALA A 21 18.01 10.07 10.96
N TRP A 22 18.30 11.08 10.14
CA TRP A 22 18.98 12.31 10.57
C TRP A 22 18.17 13.10 11.60
N VAL A 23 16.87 13.34 11.35
CA VAL A 23 16.01 14.02 12.32
C VAL A 23 15.81 13.15 13.56
N GLY A 24 15.55 11.86 13.37
CA GLY A 24 15.20 10.95 14.46
C GLY A 24 16.36 10.59 15.40
N SER A 25 17.60 10.70 14.92
CA SER A 25 18.81 10.54 15.75
C SER A 25 19.29 11.83 16.42
N SER A 26 18.66 12.97 16.12
CA SER A 26 18.98 14.26 16.75
C SER A 26 18.39 14.37 18.16
N ASP A 27 18.89 15.34 18.94
CA ASP A 27 18.24 15.75 20.19
C ASP A 27 16.95 16.50 19.85
N VAL A 28 15.84 15.74 19.76
CA VAL A 28 14.53 16.25 19.35
C VAL A 28 14.01 17.32 20.30
N ASP A 29 14.20 17.16 21.61
CA ASP A 29 13.70 18.14 22.58
C ASP A 29 14.47 19.46 22.48
N GLU A 30 15.78 19.40 22.28
CA GLU A 30 16.59 20.60 22.04
C GLU A 30 16.26 21.27 20.68
N LEU A 31 16.02 20.46 19.64
CA LEU A 31 15.59 20.95 18.32
C LEU A 31 14.27 21.72 18.41
N LEU A 32 13.29 21.16 19.12
CA LEU A 32 11.99 21.79 19.36
C LEU A 32 12.13 23.05 20.22
N ARG A 33 13.05 23.09 21.18
CA ARG A 33 13.31 24.30 21.99
C ARG A 33 13.86 25.44 21.14
N ARG A 34 14.77 25.15 20.19
CA ARG A 34 15.48 26.18 19.42
C ARG A 34 14.78 26.62 18.13
N SER A 35 13.91 25.80 17.54
CA SER A 35 13.32 26.09 16.23
C SER A 35 11.79 26.22 16.29
N GLN A 36 11.29 27.39 15.90
CA GLN A 36 9.84 27.62 15.75
C GLN A 36 9.23 26.72 14.67
N ILE A 37 9.92 26.54 13.54
CA ILE A 37 9.46 25.68 12.45
C ILE A 37 9.34 24.23 12.92
N ALA A 38 10.30 23.76 13.73
CA ALA A 38 10.26 22.40 14.29
C ALA A 38 9.06 22.23 15.23
N ARG A 39 8.74 23.22 16.06
CA ARG A 39 7.55 23.19 16.94
C ARG A 39 6.25 23.15 16.16
N GLU A 40 6.14 23.94 15.10
CA GLU A 40 4.96 23.92 14.21
C GLU A 40 4.75 22.54 13.56
N HIS A 41 5.80 21.73 13.48
CA HIS A 41 5.81 20.38 12.89
C HIS A 41 6.18 19.30 13.91
N GLU A 42 5.93 19.53 15.20
CA GLU A 42 6.42 18.68 16.29
C GLU A 42 6.05 17.20 16.10
N TYR A 43 4.81 16.92 15.67
CA TYR A 43 4.37 15.56 15.41
C TYR A 43 5.27 14.85 14.37
N ALA A 44 5.64 15.54 13.28
CA ALA A 44 6.49 14.95 12.25
C ALA A 44 7.91 14.69 12.79
N VAL A 45 8.46 15.62 13.58
CA VAL A 45 9.79 15.47 14.21
C VAL A 45 9.81 14.29 15.18
N ARG A 46 8.83 14.20 16.10
CA ARG A 46 8.74 13.09 17.05
C ARG A 46 8.46 11.76 16.35
N LYS A 47 7.64 11.76 15.30
CA LYS A 47 7.41 10.57 14.47
C LYS A 47 8.70 10.10 13.79
N ALA A 48 9.53 11.01 13.29
CA ALA A 48 10.83 10.64 12.71
C ALA A 48 11.74 9.95 13.74
N GLN A 49 11.73 10.40 15.00
CA GLN A 49 12.45 9.73 16.10
C GLN A 49 11.97 8.29 16.34
N VAL A 50 10.67 8.06 16.33
CA VAL A 50 10.11 6.70 16.46
C VAL A 50 10.45 5.85 15.25
N LEU A 51 10.30 6.38 14.03
CA LEU A 51 10.57 5.64 12.79
C LEU A 51 12.05 5.26 12.67
N ALA A 52 12.97 6.16 13.05
CA ALA A 52 14.40 5.90 13.00
C ALA A 52 14.82 4.70 13.86
N GLN A 53 14.09 4.39 14.95
CA GLN A 53 14.33 3.19 15.78
C GLN A 53 14.01 1.87 15.06
N HIS A 54 13.25 1.94 13.97
CA HIS A 54 12.83 0.80 13.17
C HIS A 54 13.51 0.74 11.79
N GLN A 55 14.46 1.65 11.52
CA GLN A 55 15.24 1.62 10.29
C GLN A 55 16.42 0.66 10.41
N MET A 56 16.76 0.04 9.29
CA MET A 56 18.01 -0.71 9.12
C MET A 56 19.19 0.25 8.96
N GLY A 57 20.41 -0.28 8.79
CA GLY A 57 21.57 0.55 8.46
C GLY A 57 21.38 1.27 7.13
N GLU A 58 22.04 2.42 6.93
CA GLU A 58 21.89 3.25 5.71
C GLU A 58 22.08 2.44 4.41
N GLY A 59 23.06 1.54 4.37
CA GLY A 59 23.31 0.67 3.21
C GLY A 59 22.18 -0.35 2.97
N GLU A 60 21.57 -0.87 4.03
CA GLU A 60 20.46 -1.83 3.94
C GLU A 60 19.17 -1.14 3.49
N GLU A 61 18.90 0.07 3.99
CA GLU A 61 17.78 0.91 3.55
C GLU A 61 17.93 1.37 2.09
N ALA A 62 19.15 1.71 1.67
CA ALA A 62 19.46 2.05 0.29
C ALA A 62 19.19 0.85 -0.64
N LEU A 63 19.67 -0.33 -0.26
CA LEU A 63 19.42 -1.57 -1.00
C LEU A 63 17.92 -1.90 -1.06
N ALA A 64 17.20 -1.76 0.06
CA ALA A 64 15.75 -1.98 0.10
C ALA A 64 15.01 -1.06 -0.89
N SER A 65 15.42 0.21 -0.97
CA SER A 65 14.87 1.19 -1.92
C SER A 65 15.15 0.78 -3.38
N GLU A 66 16.36 0.32 -3.67
CA GLU A 66 16.75 -0.12 -5.02
C GLU A 66 16.03 -1.40 -5.47
N LEU A 67 15.79 -2.33 -4.55
CA LEU A 67 15.10 -3.59 -4.84
C LEU A 67 13.59 -3.42 -4.97
N ARG A 68 12.99 -2.39 -4.36
CA ARG A 68 11.53 -2.19 -4.28
C ARG A 68 10.82 -2.25 -5.65
N PRO A 69 11.31 -1.61 -6.74
CA PRO A 69 10.65 -1.66 -8.04
C PRO A 69 10.55 -3.07 -8.63
N ALA A 70 11.57 -3.91 -8.41
CA ALA A 70 11.66 -5.27 -8.92
C ALA A 70 11.10 -6.34 -7.97
N SER A 71 10.88 -5.99 -6.70
CA SER A 71 10.38 -6.88 -5.65
C SER A 71 8.90 -6.57 -5.33
N ILE A 72 8.63 -6.07 -4.12
CA ILE A 72 7.27 -5.84 -3.61
C ILE A 72 6.45 -4.91 -4.49
N GLY A 73 7.09 -3.93 -5.15
CA GLY A 73 6.43 -3.06 -6.11
C GLY A 73 5.98 -3.81 -7.37
N ALA A 74 6.83 -4.68 -7.92
CA ALA A 74 6.46 -5.53 -9.05
C ALA A 74 5.35 -6.50 -8.69
N TRP A 75 5.43 -7.12 -7.51
CA TRP A 75 4.40 -8.03 -7.02
C TRP A 75 3.06 -7.32 -6.83
N ALA A 76 3.04 -6.15 -6.18
CA ALA A 76 1.83 -5.36 -6.00
C ALA A 76 1.17 -4.98 -7.34
N ARG A 77 1.98 -4.61 -8.35
CA ARG A 77 1.48 -4.35 -9.71
C ARG A 77 0.92 -5.60 -10.37
N LEU A 78 1.60 -6.74 -10.28
CA LEU A 78 1.13 -8.00 -10.82
C LEU A 78 -0.20 -8.41 -10.17
N HIS A 79 -0.24 -8.44 -8.84
CA HIS A 79 -1.44 -8.76 -8.08
C HIS A 79 -2.60 -7.80 -8.40
N GLY A 80 -2.33 -6.49 -8.45
CA GLY A 80 -3.33 -5.47 -8.83
C GLY A 80 -3.86 -5.67 -10.25
N ASN A 81 -2.98 -5.87 -11.22
CA ASN A 81 -3.36 -6.09 -12.63
C ASN A 81 -4.13 -7.40 -12.84
N MET A 82 -3.75 -8.45 -12.13
CA MET A 82 -4.44 -9.75 -12.18
C MET A 82 -5.83 -9.61 -11.58
N SER A 83 -5.92 -9.14 -10.32
CA SER A 83 -7.19 -9.01 -9.61
C SER A 83 -8.18 -8.04 -10.27
N ALA A 84 -7.69 -6.98 -10.94
CA ALA A 84 -8.53 -6.04 -11.67
C ALA A 84 -9.20 -6.63 -12.92
N ARG A 85 -8.66 -7.73 -13.47
CA ARG A 85 -9.21 -8.43 -14.64
C ARG A 85 -10.15 -9.56 -14.27
N LEU A 86 -10.30 -9.85 -12.98
CA LEU A 86 -11.17 -10.92 -12.51
C LEU A 86 -12.64 -10.50 -12.59
N VAL A 87 -13.45 -11.40 -13.14
CA VAL A 87 -14.90 -11.24 -13.30
C VAL A 87 -15.56 -12.49 -12.76
N GLY A 88 -16.61 -12.30 -11.96
CA GLY A 88 -17.37 -13.38 -11.34
C GLY A 88 -18.81 -13.42 -11.79
N LYS A 89 -19.31 -14.65 -11.93
CA LYS A 89 -20.73 -14.92 -12.17
C LYS A 89 -21.50 -14.91 -10.86
N VAL A 90 -22.56 -14.12 -10.82
CA VAL A 90 -23.46 -14.01 -9.66
C VAL A 90 -24.91 -14.03 -10.12
N GLN A 91 -25.76 -14.72 -9.36
CA GLN A 91 -27.19 -14.72 -9.60
C GLN A 91 -27.85 -13.58 -8.83
N LEU A 92 -28.42 -12.61 -9.54
CA LEU A 92 -29.13 -11.46 -8.97
C LEU A 92 -30.54 -11.40 -9.56
N GLU A 93 -31.56 -11.31 -8.71
CA GLU A 93 -32.96 -11.15 -9.13
C GLU A 93 -33.42 -12.19 -10.19
N GLY A 94 -32.88 -13.41 -10.13
CA GLY A 94 -33.20 -14.47 -11.09
C GLY A 94 -32.44 -14.41 -12.42
N LYS A 95 -31.45 -13.52 -12.58
CA LYS A 95 -30.55 -13.46 -13.75
C LYS A 95 -29.10 -13.73 -13.36
N GLU A 96 -28.37 -14.41 -14.24
CA GLU A 96 -26.91 -14.56 -14.13
C GLU A 96 -26.26 -13.29 -14.69
N GLU A 97 -25.46 -12.61 -13.87
CA GLU A 97 -24.68 -11.44 -14.25
C GLU A 97 -23.17 -11.73 -14.08
N GLU A 98 -22.37 -11.20 -14.99
CA GLU A 98 -20.91 -11.17 -14.89
C GLU A 98 -20.46 -9.79 -14.39
N LEU A 99 -19.93 -9.76 -13.17
CA LEU A 99 -19.52 -8.53 -12.51
C LEU A 99 -18.02 -8.55 -12.17
N PRO A 100 -17.31 -7.43 -12.35
CA PRO A 100 -15.93 -7.31 -11.89
C PRO A 100 -15.87 -7.41 -10.35
N MET A 101 -14.72 -7.84 -9.82
CA MET A 101 -14.53 -8.02 -8.36
C MET A 101 -14.91 -6.78 -7.53
N SER A 102 -14.63 -5.58 -8.03
CA SER A 102 -15.01 -4.33 -7.34
C SER A 102 -16.52 -4.16 -7.19
N ARG A 103 -17.30 -4.59 -8.19
CA ARG A 103 -18.76 -4.54 -8.15
C ARG A 103 -19.34 -5.64 -7.26
N LEU A 104 -18.78 -6.84 -7.29
CA LEU A 104 -19.15 -7.91 -6.35
C LEU A 104 -18.95 -7.45 -4.89
N ARG A 105 -17.81 -6.83 -4.59
CA ARG A 105 -17.53 -6.26 -3.26
C ARG A 105 -18.47 -5.13 -2.88
N ALA A 106 -18.86 -4.29 -3.83
CA ALA A 106 -19.80 -3.21 -3.57
C ALA A 106 -21.19 -3.73 -3.14
N LEU A 107 -21.56 -4.96 -3.52
CA LEU A 107 -22.80 -5.59 -3.07
C LEU A 107 -22.78 -6.01 -1.60
N ALA A 108 -21.64 -5.95 -0.90
CA ALA A 108 -21.54 -6.28 0.53
C ALA A 108 -22.38 -5.34 1.43
N SER A 109 -22.76 -4.15 0.96
CA SER A 109 -23.65 -3.22 1.66
C SER A 109 -25.09 -3.26 1.16
N HIS A 110 -25.43 -4.16 0.24
CA HIS A 110 -26.78 -4.27 -0.32
C HIS A 110 -27.80 -4.59 0.78
N PRO A 111 -29.02 -3.99 0.77
CA PRO A 111 -30.03 -4.20 1.82
C PRO A 111 -30.46 -5.68 1.95
N ASP A 112 -30.60 -6.37 0.83
CA ASP A 112 -30.97 -7.79 0.82
C ASP A 112 -29.79 -8.71 1.20
N ARG A 113 -29.99 -9.54 2.23
CA ARG A 113 -29.03 -10.55 2.69
C ARG A 113 -28.71 -11.58 1.61
N ALA A 114 -29.70 -12.00 0.81
CA ALA A 114 -29.48 -13.01 -0.23
C ALA A 114 -28.50 -12.51 -1.30
N VAL A 115 -28.64 -11.24 -1.72
CA VAL A 115 -27.71 -10.58 -2.64
C VAL A 115 -26.29 -10.51 -2.07
N ARG A 116 -26.15 -10.12 -0.79
CA ARG A 116 -24.84 -10.09 -0.13
C ARG A 116 -24.16 -11.47 -0.12
N GLN A 117 -24.93 -12.51 0.23
CA GLN A 117 -24.43 -13.88 0.27
C GLN A 117 -24.02 -14.36 -1.13
N ALA A 118 -24.87 -14.16 -2.14
CA ALA A 118 -24.57 -14.57 -3.51
C ALA A 118 -23.33 -13.87 -4.07
N ALA A 119 -23.15 -12.58 -3.80
CA ALA A 119 -21.98 -11.82 -4.20
C ALA A 119 -20.70 -12.30 -3.51
N PHE A 120 -20.76 -12.57 -2.20
CA PHE A 120 -19.62 -13.10 -1.44
C PHE A 120 -19.19 -14.47 -1.95
N GLU A 121 -20.14 -15.40 -2.15
CA GLU A 121 -19.84 -16.72 -2.69
C GLU A 121 -19.31 -16.67 -4.13
N ALA A 122 -19.83 -15.74 -4.95
CA ALA A 122 -19.30 -15.49 -6.28
C ALA A 122 -17.85 -14.98 -6.23
N GLU A 123 -17.54 -14.06 -5.31
CA GLU A 123 -16.18 -13.55 -5.12
C GLU A 123 -15.21 -14.67 -4.72
N LEU A 124 -15.59 -15.54 -3.78
CA LEU A 124 -14.77 -16.69 -3.37
C LEU A 124 -14.49 -17.65 -4.52
N ARG A 125 -15.50 -17.96 -5.35
CA ARG A 125 -15.32 -18.82 -6.53
C ARG A 125 -14.33 -18.22 -7.52
N VAL A 126 -14.29 -16.89 -7.66
CA VAL A 126 -13.33 -16.23 -8.55
C VAL A 126 -11.91 -16.29 -7.98
N TRP A 127 -11.74 -16.10 -6.66
CA TRP A 127 -10.42 -16.25 -6.04
C TRP A 127 -9.85 -17.66 -6.18
N GLU A 128 -10.70 -18.67 -6.06
CA GLU A 128 -10.30 -20.08 -6.22
C GLU A 128 -9.72 -20.36 -7.62
N GLN A 129 -10.26 -19.73 -8.68
CA GLN A 129 -9.80 -19.91 -10.06
C GLN A 129 -8.37 -19.41 -10.31
N VAL A 130 -7.87 -18.51 -9.46
CA VAL A 130 -6.51 -17.98 -9.53
C VAL A 130 -5.66 -18.41 -8.32
N SER A 131 -6.10 -19.45 -7.61
CA SER A 131 -5.28 -20.07 -6.59
C SER A 131 -4.01 -20.64 -7.22
N VAL A 132 -2.91 -20.51 -6.49
CA VAL A 132 -1.63 -21.14 -6.81
C VAL A 132 -1.40 -22.29 -5.83
N PRO A 133 -0.74 -23.41 -6.25
CA PRO A 133 -0.46 -24.56 -5.39
C PRO A 133 0.36 -24.22 -4.13
#